data_AF-A0A965YYQ9-F1
#
_entry.id   AF-A0A965YYQ9-F1
#
_cell.length_a   1.000
_cell.length_b   1.000
_cell.length_c   1.000
_cell.angle_alpha   90.00
_cell.angle_beta   90.00
_cell.angle_gamma   90.00
#
_symmetry.space_group_name_H-M   'P 1'
#
loop_
_entity.id
_entity.type
_entity.pdbx_description
1 polymer ?
#
loop_
_entity_poly.entity_id
_entity_poly.type
_entity_poly.pdbx_seq_one_letter_code
_entity_poly.pdbx_strand_id
1 'polypeptide(L)'
;RVTRIVDAYLEHARVWYFLNGGKETIYLTSADWMARNLQRRIEVAFPVYAEPLKRQIIDILKIQLEDNQSAVWVDENLENVYKHNDMPPVRAQQAIYDYLKKWIGQ
;
A
#
# COMPACT_ATOMS: atom_id res chain seq x y z
N ARG A 1 6.21 -12.01 3.87
CA ARG A 1 6.52 -11.59 2.47
C ARG A 1 6.72 -10.08 2.47
N VAL A 2 7.70 -9.59 1.73
CA VAL A 2 7.98 -8.14 1.56
C VAL A 2 7.82 -7.81 0.09
N THR A 3 7.01 -6.82 -0.23
CA THR A 3 6.83 -6.31 -1.59
C THR A 3 7.43 -4.91 -1.66
N ARG A 4 8.26 -4.66 -2.66
CA ARG A 4 8.80 -3.34 -2.99
C ARG A 4 8.24 -2.93 -4.35
N ILE A 5 7.70 -1.71 -4.44
CA ILE A 5 7.27 -1.09 -5.70
C ILE A 5 8.16 0.11 -5.93
N VAL A 6 8.79 0.17 -7.09
CA VAL A 6 9.50 1.34 -7.59
C VAL A 6 8.99 1.61 -8.99
N ASP A 7 8.37 2.76 -9.18
CA ASP A 7 7.72 3.14 -10.43
C ASP A 7 7.80 4.68 -10.58
N ALA A 8 7.01 5.27 -11.49
CA ALA A 8 7.08 6.69 -11.85
C ALA A 8 6.81 7.63 -10.66
N TYR A 9 5.85 7.30 -9.79
CA TYR A 9 5.61 8.04 -8.55
C TYR A 9 6.35 7.43 -7.37
N LEU A 10 6.74 8.30 -6.43
CA LEU A 10 7.35 7.88 -5.17
C LEU A 10 6.27 7.39 -4.20
N GLU A 11 6.34 6.11 -3.82
CA GLU A 11 5.44 5.51 -2.83
C GLU A 11 5.72 6.05 -1.42
N HIS A 12 5.10 7.18 -1.07
CA HIS A 12 5.30 7.87 0.21
C HIS A 12 4.18 7.61 1.23
N ALA A 13 3.08 6.98 0.81
CA ALA A 13 1.96 6.68 1.70
C ALA A 13 2.38 5.69 2.80
N ARG A 14 1.98 5.96 4.04
CA ARG A 14 2.22 5.09 5.20
C ARG A 14 0.86 4.68 5.77
N VAL A 15 0.54 3.40 5.60
CA VAL A 15 -0.74 2.81 5.98
C VAL A 15 -0.50 1.61 6.87
N TRP A 16 -1.20 1.53 7.99
CA TRP A 16 -1.22 0.35 8.84
C TRP A 16 -2.61 -0.28 8.77
N TYR A 17 -2.67 -1.54 8.34
CA TYR A 17 -3.89 -2.33 8.30
C TYR A 17 -3.81 -3.46 9.32
N PHE A 18 -4.84 -3.58 10.15
CA PHE A 18 -4.98 -4.64 11.14
C PHE A 18 -6.31 -5.36 10.96
N LEU A 19 -6.27 -6.69 10.78
CA LEU A 19 -7.48 -7.51 10.60
C LEU A 19 -8.34 -7.58 11.88
N ASN A 20 -7.70 -7.57 13.06
CA ASN A 20 -8.35 -7.50 14.40
C ASN A 20 -9.58 -8.43 14.54
N GLY A 21 -9.38 -9.73 14.29
CA GLY A 21 -10.45 -10.74 14.41
C GLY A 21 -11.63 -10.52 13.45
N GLY A 22 -11.40 -9.85 12.32
CA GLY A 22 -12.42 -9.46 11.33
C GLY A 22 -12.95 -8.04 11.51
N LYS A 23 -12.57 -7.34 12.58
CA LYS A 23 -12.92 -5.92 12.80
C LYS A 23 -11.80 -5.01 12.30
N GLU A 24 -11.68 -4.95 10.97
CA GLU A 24 -10.59 -4.23 10.29
C GLU A 24 -10.41 -2.80 10.80
N THR A 25 -9.16 -2.48 11.15
CA THR A 25 -8.75 -1.14 11.59
C THR A 25 -7.62 -0.64 10.72
N ILE A 26 -7.75 0.59 10.24
CA ILE A 26 -6.77 1.23 9.34
C ILE A 26 -6.30 2.52 9.98
N TYR A 27 -4.99 2.75 9.94
CA TYR A 27 -4.37 4.01 10.30
C TYR A 27 -3.61 4.57 9.10
N LEU A 28 -3.72 5.89 8.91
CA LEU A 28 -2.81 6.65 8.07
C LEU A 28 -1.85 7.39 9.01
N THR A 29 -0.57 7.46 8.64
CA THR A 29 0.44 8.02 9.54
C THR A 29 1.50 8.85 8.82
N SER A 30 2.07 9.81 9.54
CA SER A 30 3.29 10.50 9.14
C SER A 30 4.56 9.69 9.45
N ALA A 31 4.50 8.65 10.30
CA ALA A 31 5.66 7.88 10.71
C ALA A 31 5.91 6.63 9.85
N ASP A 32 7.16 6.38 9.49
CA ASP A 32 7.61 5.02 9.17
C ASP A 32 8.20 4.34 10.42
N TRP A 33 8.48 3.03 10.33
CA TRP A 33 9.00 2.21 11.45
C TRP A 33 10.51 2.37 11.69
N MET A 34 11.02 3.60 11.61
CA MET A 34 12.38 3.91 12.04
C MET A 34 12.38 4.47 13.46
N ALA A 35 13.33 4.03 14.30
CA ALA A 35 13.41 4.42 15.71
C ALA A 35 13.37 5.95 15.93
N ARG A 36 13.94 6.72 15.00
CA ARG A 36 13.89 8.19 15.04
C ARG A 36 12.46 8.75 14.97
N ASN A 37 11.56 8.12 14.22
CA ASN A 37 10.18 8.58 14.09
C ASN A 37 9.35 8.11 15.30
N LEU A 38 9.65 6.93 15.85
CA LEU A 38 8.91 6.38 16.98
C LEU A 38 9.32 6.95 18.35
N GLN A 39 10.53 7.50 18.49
CA GLN A 39 11.07 7.91 19.79
C GLN A 39 11.50 9.37 19.87
N ARG A 40 11.88 9.99 18.74
CA ARG A 40 12.56 11.30 18.73
C ARG A 40 11.80 12.39 17.99
N ARG A 41 10.82 12.03 17.17
CA ARG A 41 9.99 12.98 16.42
C ARG A 41 8.57 12.94 16.94
N ILE A 42 7.89 14.08 16.79
CA ILE A 42 6.45 14.16 16.96
C ILE A 42 5.84 13.70 15.65
N GLU A 43 5.09 12.60 15.72
CA GLU A 43 4.43 12.00 14.57
C GLU A 43 2.94 11.84 14.88
N VAL A 44 2.11 11.76 13.84
CA VAL A 44 0.68 11.54 13.96
C VAL A 44 0.31 10.26 13.24
N ALA A 45 -0.49 9.42 13.89
CA ALA A 45 -1.24 8.36 13.26
C ALA A 45 -2.71 8.58 13.63
N PHE A 46 -3.60 8.50 12.64
CA PHE A 46 -5.03 8.65 12.88
C PHE A 46 -5.80 7.48 12.26
N PRO A 47 -6.82 6.97 12.97
CA PRO A 47 -7.67 5.92 12.45
C PRO A 47 -8.61 6.45 11.37
N VAL A 48 -8.88 5.62 10.36
CA VAL A 48 -9.92 5.87 9.36
C VAL A 48 -11.21 5.22 9.86
N TYR A 49 -12.22 6.02 10.21
CA TYR A 49 -13.48 5.52 10.74
C TYR A 49 -14.52 5.20 9.66
N ALA A 50 -14.59 6.02 8.60
CA ALA A 50 -15.61 5.87 7.58
C ALA A 50 -15.37 4.59 6.76
N GLU A 51 -16.32 3.66 6.81
CA GLU A 51 -16.23 2.37 6.11
C GLU A 51 -15.98 2.51 4.59
N PRO A 52 -16.60 3.46 3.86
CA PRO A 52 -16.29 3.64 2.44
C PRO A 52 -14.81 3.99 2.19
N LEU A 53 -14.20 4.78 3.07
CA LEU A 53 -12.78 5.17 2.96
C LEU A 53 -11.86 4.02 3.35
N LYS A 54 -12.20 3.25 4.40
CA LYS A 54 -11.46 2.04 4.74
C LYS A 54 -11.41 1.09 3.55
N ARG A 55 -12.56 0.87 2.91
CA ARG A 55 -12.65 -0.03 1.77
C ARG A 55 -11.81 0.46 0.60
N GLN A 56 -11.87 1.76 0.30
CA GLN A 56 -11.05 2.37 -0.74
C GLN A 56 -9.55 2.15 -0.51
N ILE A 57 -9.08 2.35 0.72
CA ILE A 57 -7.67 2.13 1.08
C ILE A 57 -7.29 0.65 0.96
N ILE A 58 -8.16 -0.28 1.40
CA ILE A 58 -7.93 -1.72 1.27
C ILE A 58 -7.83 -2.13 -0.19
N ASP A 59 -8.72 -1.63 -1.05
CA ASP A 59 -8.70 -1.92 -2.48
C ASP A 59 -7.39 -1.40 -3.12
N ILE A 60 -6.93 -0.20 -2.76
CA ILE A 60 -5.64 0.34 -3.20
C ILE A 60 -4.47 -0.55 -2.76
N LEU A 61 -4.44 -0.97 -1.49
CA LEU A 61 -3.40 -1.87 -0.98
C LEU A 61 -3.41 -3.21 -1.72
N LYS A 62 -4.59 -3.74 -2.06
CA LYS A 62 -4.72 -4.96 -2.86
C LYS A 62 -4.16 -4.78 -4.26
N ILE A 63 -4.50 -3.68 -4.94
CA ILE A 63 -3.94 -3.35 -6.26
C ILE A 63 -2.40 -3.30 -6.21
N GLN A 64 -1.82 -2.68 -5.18
CA GLN A 64 -0.36 -2.66 -4.98
C GLN A 64 0.21 -4.08 -4.77
N LEU A 65 -0.48 -4.93 -4.00
CA LEU A 65 -0.06 -6.32 -3.78
C LEU A 65 -0.23 -7.21 -5.01
N GLU A 66 -1.14 -6.88 -5.92
CA GLU A 66 -1.39 -7.58 -7.19
C GLU A 66 -0.45 -7.14 -8.32
N ASP A 67 0.26 -6.02 -8.16
CA ASP A 67 1.20 -5.53 -9.17
C ASP A 67 2.19 -6.62 -9.58
N ASN A 68 2.26 -6.86 -10.88
CA ASN A 68 3.13 -7.85 -11.53
C ASN A 68 3.99 -7.21 -12.64
N GLN A 69 4.09 -5.87 -12.68
CA GLN A 69 4.85 -5.14 -13.69
C GLN A 69 6.03 -4.37 -13.08
N SER A 70 5.81 -3.70 -11.95
CA SER A 70 6.79 -2.84 -11.28
C SER A 70 7.19 -3.39 -9.90
N ALA A 71 6.39 -4.28 -9.33
CA ALA A 71 6.63 -4.83 -8.00
C ALA A 71 7.61 -6.00 -8.00
N VAL A 72 8.44 -6.05 -6.96
CA VAL A 72 9.36 -7.14 -6.67
C VAL A 72 9.12 -7.68 -5.25
N TRP A 73 9.37 -8.97 -5.06
CA TRP A 73 9.60 -9.51 -3.72
C TRP A 73 11.03 -9.19 -3.29
N VAL A 74 11.20 -8.86 -2.01
CA VAL A 74 12.52 -8.77 -1.39
C VAL A 74 12.72 -10.04 -0.57
N ASP A 75 13.75 -10.81 -0.93
CA ASP A 75 14.08 -12.05 -0.24
C ASP A 75 15.01 -11.80 0.97
N GLU A 76 15.46 -12.87 1.61
CA GLU A 76 16.36 -12.83 2.77
C GLU A 76 17.77 -12.31 2.43
N ASN A 77 18.17 -12.37 1.16
CA ASN A 77 19.46 -11.88 0.66
C ASN A 77 19.36 -10.44 0.14
N LEU A 78 18.20 -9.79 0.32
CA LEU A 78 17.88 -8.45 -0.19
C LEU A 78 17.83 -8.37 -1.72
N GLU A 79 17.70 -9.49 -2.41
CA GLU A 79 17.54 -9.53 -3.86
C GLU A 79 16.11 -9.12 -4.26
N ASN A 80 16.03 -8.48 -5.43
CA ASN A 80 14.75 -8.09 -6.04
C ASN A 80 14.27 -9.20 -6.97
N VAL A 81 13.30 -9.98 -6.52
CA VAL A 81 12.68 -11.05 -7.32
C VAL A 81 11.41 -10.51 -7.99
N TYR A 82 11.43 -10.38 -9.31
CA TYR A 82 10.28 -9.87 -10.07
C TYR A 82 9.02 -10.71 -9.88
N LYS A 83 7.88 -10.04 -9.69
CA LYS A 83 6.57 -10.68 -9.49
C LYS A 83 5.84 -11.05 -10.78
N HIS A 84 6.56 -11.22 -11.88
CA HIS A 84 5.96 -11.56 -13.18
C HIS A 84 5.27 -12.93 -13.09
N ASN A 85 4.06 -13.00 -13.62
CA ASN A 85 3.24 -14.20 -13.63
C ASN A 85 2.37 -14.22 -14.89
N ASP A 86 1.67 -15.33 -15.12
CA ASP A 86 0.79 -15.51 -16.29
C ASP A 86 -0.58 -14.83 -16.12
N MET A 87 -0.77 -14.02 -15.07
CA MET A 87 -1.99 -13.26 -14.85
C MET A 87 -2.00 -12.00 -15.73
N PRO A 88 -3.18 -11.39 -15.95
CA PRO A 88 -3.26 -10.12 -16.66
C PRO A 88 -2.29 -9.08 -16.07
N PRO A 89 -1.67 -8.24 -16.91
CA PRO A 89 -0.71 -7.25 -16.43
C PRO A 89 -1.39 -6.20 -15.55
N VAL A 90 -0.87 -6.00 -14.35
CA VAL A 90 -1.30 -4.99 -13.38
C VAL A 90 -0.10 -4.14 -13.00
N ARG A 91 -0.16 -2.85 -13.34
CA ARG A 91 0.77 -1.82 -12.89
C ARG A 91 0.05 -0.92 -11.89
N ALA A 92 0.47 -0.94 -10.63
CA ALA A 92 -0.30 -0.40 -9.51
C ALA A 92 -0.68 1.07 -9.70
N GLN A 93 0.27 1.91 -10.09
CA GLN A 93 0.03 3.36 -10.19
C GLN A 93 -1.04 3.72 -11.23
N GLN A 94 -1.02 3.03 -12.38
CA GLN A 94 -2.06 3.20 -13.40
C GLN A 94 -3.40 2.61 -12.96
N ALA A 95 -3.38 1.40 -12.39
CA ALA A 95 -4.59 0.74 -11.91
C ALA A 95 -5.28 1.52 -10.78
N ILE A 96 -4.51 2.13 -9.87
CA ILE A 96 -5.02 3.03 -8.81
C ILE A 96 -5.63 4.28 -9.43
N TYR A 97 -4.97 4.89 -10.42
CA TYR A 97 -5.52 6.05 -11.14
C TYR A 97 -6.87 5.71 -11.76
N ASP A 98 -6.97 4.61 -12.49
CA ASP A 98 -8.22 4.18 -13.15
C ASP A 98 -9.31 3.83 -12.13
N TYR A 99 -8.95 3.20 -11.01
CA TYR A 99 -9.85 2.90 -9.90
C TYR A 99 -10.44 4.18 -9.29
N LEU A 100 -9.59 5.17 -8.98
CA LEU A 100 -10.02 6.44 -8.41
C LEU A 100 -10.83 7.27 -9.41
N LYS A 101 -10.47 7.26 -10.69
CA LYS A 101 -11.21 7.93 -11.76
C LYS A 101 -12.65 7.42 -11.87
N LYS A 102 -12.84 6.10 -11.82
CA LYS A 102 -14.17 5.49 -11.77
C LYS A 102 -14.95 5.88 -10.51
N TRP A 103 -14.27 5.95 -9.36
CA TRP A 103 -14.90 6.31 -8.08
C TRP A 103 -15.47 7.73 -8.09
N ILE A 104 -14.82 8.68 -8.77
CA ILE A 104 -15.32 10.05 -8.96
C ILE A 104 -16.30 10.21 -10.13
N GLY A 105 -16.60 9.13 -10.87
CA GLY A 105 -17.55 9.14 -11.99
C GLY A 105 -17.02 9.73 -13.29
N GLN A 106 -15.71 9.64 -13.55
CA GLN A 106 -15.05 10.12 -14.78
C GLN A 106 -14.60 8.98 -15.72
#